data_AF-A0A933JB14-F1
#
_entry.id   AF-A0A933JB14-F1
#
_cell.length_a   1.000
_cell.length_b   1.000
_cell.length_c   1.000
_cell.angle_alpha   90.00
_cell.angle_beta   90.00
_cell.angle_gamma   90.00
#
_symmetry.space_group_name_H-M   'P 1'
#
loop_
_entity.id
_entity.type
_entity.pdbx_description
1 polymer ?
#
loop_
_entity_poly.entity_id
_entity_poly.type
_entity_poly.pdbx_seq_one_letter_code
_entity_poly.pdbx_strand_id
1 'polypeptide(L)' 'MTFEKVWKNKVKVKFGAICVYFASLADLIKMKKAAGRPKDIDDLKYLRKLKYLRHS' A
#
# COMPACT_ATOMS: atom_id res chain seq x y z
N MET A 1 2.61 14.56 6.01
CA MET A 1 3.30 13.32 6.43
C MET A 1 4.79 13.54 6.23
N THR A 2 5.64 13.28 7.21
CA THR A 2 7.08 13.63 7.14
C THR A 2 7.94 12.38 6.93
N PHE A 3 9.12 12.55 6.34
CA PHE A 3 10.07 11.47 6.08
C PHE A 3 10.48 10.74 7.37
N GLU A 4 10.80 11.46 8.44
CA GLU A 4 11.25 10.89 9.72
C GLU A 4 10.22 9.94 10.34
N LYS A 5 8.92 10.28 10.21
CA LYS A 5 7.83 9.43 10.71
C LYS A 5 7.73 8.12 9.93
N VAL A 6 7.92 8.15 8.62
CA VAL A 6 7.96 6.96 7.76
C VAL A 6 9.22 6.13 8.02
N TRP A 7 10.36 6.80 8.24
CA TRP A 7 11.63 6.14 8.52
C TRP A 7 11.65 5.45 9.89
N LYS A 8 10.93 6.00 10.88
CA LYS A 8 10.74 5.36 12.19
C LYS A 8 9.88 4.10 12.11
N ASN A 9 8.90 4.09 11.21
CA ASN A 9 7.97 2.98 11.00
C ASN A 9 8.42 2.03 9.87
N LYS A 10 9.66 2.13 9.39
CA LYS A 10 10.15 1.27 8.29
C LYS A 10 10.13 -0.20 8.70
N VAL A 11 9.73 -1.05 7.77
CA VAL A 11 9.65 -2.49 7.94
C VAL A 11 10.80 -3.14 7.20
N LYS A 12 11.54 -4.02 7.88
CA LYS A 12 12.62 -4.79 7.26
C LYS A 12 12.03 -6.02 6.59
N VAL A 13 12.30 -6.17 5.29
CA VAL A 13 11.84 -7.31 4.49
C VAL A 13 13.06 -7.98 3.86
N LYS A 14 13.05 -9.30 3.80
CA LYS A 14 14.06 -10.08 3.09
C LYS A 14 13.57 -10.29 1.65
N PHE A 15 14.32 -9.79 0.68
CA PHE A 15 14.04 -9.98 -0.73
C PHE A 15 15.20 -10.76 -1.35
N GLY A 16 14.97 -12.04 -1.63
CA GLY A 16 16.04 -12.97 -2.01
C GLY A 16 17.10 -13.09 -0.91
N ALA A 17 18.35 -12.76 -1.24
CA ALA A 17 19.47 -12.79 -0.30
C ALA A 17 19.67 -11.48 0.49
N ILE A 18 18.98 -10.39 0.11
CA ILE A 18 19.21 -9.06 0.70
C ILE A 18 18.09 -8.65 1.66
N CYS A 19 18.46 -7.92 2.71
CA CYS A 19 17.50 -7.27 3.59
C CYS A 19 17.32 -5.82 3.18
N VAL A 20 16.09 -5.41 2.92
CA VAL A 20 15.71 -4.07 2.48
C VAL A 20 14.68 -3.48 3.44
N TYR A 21 14.67 -2.15 3.55
CA TYR A 21 13.70 -1.43 4.36
C TYR A 21 12.63 -0.81 3.47
N PHE A 22 11.37 -1.10 3.77
CA PHE A 22 10.22 -0.49 3.11
C PHE A 22 9.46 0.40 4.09
N ALA A 23 8.77 1.41 3.56
CA ALA A 23 7.76 2.11 4.34
C ALA A 23 6.66 1.13 4.77
N SER A 24 6.08 1.35 5.96
CA SER A 24 4.97 0.51 6.42
C SER A 24 3.79 0.59 5.45
N LEU A 25 2.99 -0.48 5.38
CA LEU A 25 1.79 -0.50 4.54
C LEU A 25 0.84 0.65 4.85
N ALA A 26 0.68 0.98 6.14
CA ALA A 26 -0.13 2.11 6.59
C ALA A 26 0.42 3.45 6.09
N ASP A 27 1.74 3.60 6.05
CA ASP A 27 2.39 4.80 5.55
C ASP A 27 2.32 4.88 4.02
N LEU A 28 2.46 3.76 3.30
CA LEU A 28 2.27 3.68 1.85
C LEU A 28 0.85 4.10 1.43
N ILE A 29 -0.18 3.68 2.17
CA ILE A 29 -1.57 4.07 1.92
C ILE A 29 -1.77 5.58 2.12
N LYS A 30 -1.24 6.15 3.21
CA LYS A 30 -1.32 7.59 3.48
C LYS A 30 -0.53 8.41 2.45
N MET A 31 0.64 7.92 2.03
CA MET A 31 1.44 8.53 0.97
C MET A 31 0.70 8.51 -0.37
N LYS A 32 0.10 7.38 -0.75
CA LYS A 32 -0.71 7.26 -1.97
C LYS A 32 -1.95 8.17 -1.95
N LYS A 33 -2.63 8.26 -0.80
CA LYS A 33 -3.78 9.16 -0.61
C LYS A 33 -3.39 10.64 -0.67
N ALA A 34 -2.23 11.01 -0.10
CA ALA A 34 -1.69 12.37 -0.17
C ALA A 34 -1.14 12.72 -1.56
N ALA A 35 -0.62 11.74 -2.31
CA ALA A 35 -0.14 11.92 -3.66
C ALA A 35 -1.27 12.10 -4.71
N GLY A 36 -2.54 11.91 -4.33
CA GLY A 36 -3.70 12.25 -5.14
C GLY A 36 -3.74 11.59 -6.53
N ARG A 37 -3.06 10.45 -6.75
CA ARG A 37 -3.01 9.82 -8.07
C ARG A 37 -4.36 9.16 -8.39
N PRO A 38 -5.05 9.57 -9.46
CA PRO A 38 -6.37 9.08 -9.87
C PRO A 38 -6.29 7.71 -10.57
N LYS A 39 -5.54 6.75 -10.01
CA LYS A 39 -5.38 5.40 -10.58
C LYS A 39 -6.02 4.29 -9.72
N ASP A 40 -6.50 4.62 -8.53
CA ASP A 40 -7.12 3.69 -7.59
C ASP A 40 -8.65 3.50 -7.80
N ILE A 41 -9.29 4.28 -8.67
CA ILE A 41 -10.74 4.18 -8.93
C ILE A 41 -11.08 2.96 -9.80
N ASP A 42 -10.21 2.57 -10.73
CA ASP A 42 -10.42 1.38 -11.57
C ASP A 42 -10.19 0.06 -10.80
N ASP A 43 -9.25 0.01 -9.86
CA ASP A 43 -9.00 -1.18 -9.03
C ASP A 43 -10.19 -1.49 -8.10
N LEU A 44 -10.88 -0.45 -7.62
CA LEU A 44 -12.10 -0.57 -6.80
C LEU A 44 -13.25 -1.30 -7.52
N LYS A 45 -13.33 -1.22 -8.86
CA LYS A 45 -14.31 -1.97 -9.65
C LYS A 45 -14.03 -3.48 -9.62
N TYR A 46 -12.78 -3.88 -9.77
CA TYR A 46 -12.40 -5.30 -9.79
C TYR A 46 -12.59 -5.96 -8.41
N LEU A 47 -12.21 -5.27 -7.34
CA LEU A 47 -12.36 -5.79 -5.98
C LEU A 47 -13.84 -5.92 -5.55
N ARG A 48 -14.71 -5.00 -5.98
CA ARG A 48 -16.18 -5.11 -5.75
C ARG A 48 -16.79 -6.28 -6.52
N LYS A 49 -16.35 -6.52 -7.76
CA LYS A 49 -16.84 -7.63 -8.59
C LYS A 49 -16.49 -9.00 -8.01
N LEU A 50 -15.27 -9.15 -7.48
CA LEU A 50 -14.84 -10.38 -6.79
C LEU A 50 -15.62 -10.64 -5.49
N LYS A 51 -15.96 -9.58 -4.75
CA LYS A 51 -16.78 -9.70 -3.52
C LYS A 51 -18.18 -10.25 -3.81
N TYR A 52 -18.77 -9.87 -4.94
CA TYR A 52 -20.10 -10.33 -5.34
C TYR A 52 -20.10 -11.80 -5.80
N LEU A 53 -19.07 -12.21 -6.55
CA LEU A 53 -18.93 -13.60 -7.04
C LEU A 53 -18.69 -14.63 -5.92
N ARG A 54 -18.17 -14.21 -4.77
CA ARG A 54 -17.91 -15.12 -3.63
C ARG A 54 -19.12 -15.36 -2.74
N HIS A 55 -20.26 -14.73 -3.04
CA HIS A 55 -21.50 -14.82 -2.27
C HIS A 55 -22.67 -15.37 -3.11
N SER A 56 -22.37 -16.01 -4.23
CA SER A 56 -23.34 -16.62 -5.16
C SER A 56 -23.11 -18.11 -5.30
#